data_AF-A0A349B9D3-F1
#
_entry.id   AF-A0A349B9D3-F1
#
_cell.length_a   1.000
_cell.length_b   1.000
_cell.length_c   1.000
_cell.angle_alpha   90.00
_cell.angle_beta   90.00
_cell.angle_gamma   90.00
#
_symmetry.space_group_name_H-M   'P 1'
#
loop_
_entity.id
_entity.type
_entity.pdbx_description
1 polymer ?
#
loop_
_entity_poly.entity_id
_entity_poly.type
_entity_poly.pdbx_seq_one_letter_code
_entity_poly.pdbx_strand_id
1 'polypeptide(L)' 'FQAIKHKCADMLLEVESAKSAAYYAAWCAAEMNDELPSVASLAKAYCSEAYFHAAAENIQIHGGIGFT' A
#
# COMPACT_ATOMS: atom_id res chain seq x y z
N PHE A 1 -21.47 9.35 -5.69
CA PHE A 1 -20.90 8.00 -5.95
C PHE A 1 -19.59 8.02 -6.74
N GLN A 2 -19.38 8.90 -7.73
CA GLN A 2 -18.12 8.91 -8.49
C GLN A 2 -16.89 9.20 -7.62
N ALA A 3 -16.98 10.13 -6.66
CA ALA A 3 -15.89 10.40 -5.73
C ALA A 3 -15.43 9.15 -4.95
N ILE A 4 -16.36 8.28 -4.53
CA ILE A 4 -16.03 7.02 -3.85
C ILE A 4 -15.35 6.04 -4.81
N LYS A 5 -15.87 5.90 -6.04
CA LYS A 5 -15.26 5.02 -7.05
C LYS A 5 -13.83 5.45 -7.40
N HIS A 6 -13.58 6.75 -7.57
CA HIS A 6 -12.25 7.28 -7.81
C HIS A 6 -11.32 7.00 -6.64
N LYS A 7 -11.73 7.32 -5.41
CA LYS A 7 -10.96 6.98 -4.20
C LYS A 7 -10.62 5.50 -4.11
N CYS A 8 -11.58 4.61 -4.37
CA CYS A 8 -11.32 3.17 -4.37
C CYS A 8 -10.35 2.73 -5.48
N ALA A 9 -10.42 3.34 -6.65
CA ALA A 9 -9.48 3.05 -7.74
C ALA A 9 -8.05 3.51 -7.41
N ASP A 10 -7.91 4.71 -6.83
CA ASP A 10 -6.63 5.25 -6.41
C ASP A 10 -6.01 4.41 -5.28
N MET A 11 -6.78 4.05 -4.25
CA MET A 11 -6.32 3.14 -3.19
C MET A 11 -5.90 1.77 -3.74
N LEU A 12 -6.64 1.20 -4.70
CA LEU A 12 -6.28 -0.07 -5.30
C LEU A 12 -4.93 0.03 -6.04
N LEU A 13 -4.72 1.11 -6.78
CA LEU A 13 -3.45 1.36 -7.46
C LEU A 13 -2.28 1.42 -6.47
N GLU A 14 -2.45 2.13 -5.35
CA GLU A 14 -1.44 2.22 -4.29
C GLU A 14 -1.15 0.86 -3.65
N VAL A 15 -2.19 0.08 -3.33
CA VAL A 15 -2.05 -1.25 -2.72
C VAL A 15 -1.32 -2.23 -3.66
N GLU A 16 -1.66 -2.25 -4.95
CA GLU A 16 -0.97 -3.12 -5.91
C GLU A 16 0.48 -2.67 -6.18
N SER A 17 0.74 -1.36 -6.13
CA SER A 17 2.11 -0.82 -6.21
C SER A 17 2.93 -1.23 -4.98
N ALA A 18 2.33 -1.15 -3.78
CA ALA A 18 2.95 -1.57 -2.53
C ALA A 18 3.24 -3.07 -2.51
N LYS A 19 2.28 -3.88 -2.98
CA LYS A 19 2.45 -5.32 -3.12
C LYS A 19 3.60 -5.66 -4.09
N SER A 20 3.71 -4.94 -5.20
CA SER A 20 4.80 -5.11 -6.15
C SER A 20 6.16 -4.81 -5.52
N ALA A 21 6.28 -3.69 -4.78
CA ALA A 21 7.50 -3.35 -4.06
C ALA A 21 7.87 -4.40 -2.99
N ALA A 22 6.88 -4.88 -2.23
CA ALA A 22 7.07 -5.93 -1.22
C ALA A 22 7.52 -7.26 -1.84
N TYR A 23 6.94 -7.66 -2.97
CA TYR A 23 7.32 -8.89 -3.66
C TYR A 23 8.71 -8.79 -4.26
N TYR A 24 9.08 -7.62 -4.79
CA TYR A 24 10.44 -7.41 -5.27
C TYR A 24 11.46 -7.46 -4.12
N ALA A 25 11.17 -6.83 -2.98
CA ALA A 25 12.01 -6.95 -1.78
C ALA A 25 12.14 -8.40 -1.31
N ALA A 26 11.05 -9.16 -1.30
CA ALA A 26 11.04 -10.57 -0.92
C ALA A 26 11.87 -11.43 -1.90
N TRP A 27 11.80 -11.15 -3.20
CA TRP A 27 12.63 -11.80 -4.20
C TRP A 27 14.11 -11.48 -4.00
N CYS A 28 14.48 -10.21 -3.81
CA CYS A 28 15.86 -9.82 -3.49
C CYS A 28 16.38 -10.53 -2.24
N ALA A 29 15.52 -10.74 -1.23
CA ALA A 29 15.88 -11.48 -0.03
C ALA A 29 16.14 -12.97 -0.32
N ALA A 30 15.31 -13.59 -1.17
CA ALA A 30 15.46 -14.99 -1.55
C ALA A 30 16.74 -15.24 -2.36
N GLU A 31 17.09 -14.32 -3.25
CA GLU A 31 18.27 -14.43 -4.13
C GLU A 31 19.56 -13.89 -3.50
N MET A 32 19.51 -13.43 -2.24
CA MET A 32 20.64 -12.74 -1.57
C MET A 32 21.19 -11.59 -2.41
N ASN A 33 20.30 -10.85 -3.07
CA ASN A 33 20.66 -9.75 -3.96
C ASN A 33 21.17 -8.55 -3.16
N ASP A 34 22.27 -7.93 -3.62
CA ASP A 34 22.90 -6.77 -2.98
C ASP A 34 22.00 -5.52 -2.87
N GLU A 35 20.94 -5.44 -3.69
CA GLU A 35 19.96 -4.35 -3.63
C GLU A 35 18.98 -4.48 -2.45
N LEU A 36 18.97 -5.62 -1.75
CA LEU A 36 18.03 -5.90 -0.65
C LEU A 36 17.94 -4.77 0.38
N PRO A 37 19.03 -4.17 0.90
CA PRO A 37 18.93 -3.12 1.91
C PRO A 37 18.14 -1.89 1.43
N SER A 38 18.33 -1.48 0.17
CA SER A 38 17.61 -0.36 -0.43
C SER A 38 16.15 -0.71 -0.73
N VAL A 39 15.91 -1.87 -1.34
CA VAL A 39 14.57 -2.28 -1.77
C VAL A 39 13.68 -2.63 -0.57
N ALA A 40 14.24 -3.23 0.48
CA ALA A 40 13.51 -3.48 1.73
C ALA A 40 13.08 -2.17 2.40
N SER A 41 13.94 -1.16 2.41
CA SER A 41 13.63 0.17 2.96
C SER A 41 12.53 0.87 2.15
N LEU A 42 12.61 0.79 0.82
CA LEU A 42 11.57 1.29 -0.10
C LEU A 42 10.23 0.59 0.13
N ALA A 43 10.23 -0.75 0.15
CA ALA A 43 9.03 -1.54 0.37
C ALA A 43 8.40 -1.22 1.72
N LYS A 44 9.19 -1.11 2.80
CA LYS A 44 8.70 -0.70 4.11
C LYS A 44 8.01 0.67 4.04
N ALA A 45 8.68 1.67 3.48
CA ALA A 45 8.16 3.03 3.43
C ALA A 45 6.82 3.07 2.68
N TYR A 46 6.82 2.55 1.46
CA TYR A 46 5.67 2.60 0.58
C TYR A 46 4.49 1.76 1.08
N CYS A 47 4.73 0.54 1.58
CA CYS A 47 3.67 -0.29 2.15
C CYS A 47 3.05 0.36 3.40
N SER A 48 3.86 0.99 4.25
CA SER A 48 3.33 1.65 5.45
C SER A 48 2.46 2.87 5.13
N GLU A 49 2.84 3.66 4.13
CA GLU A 49 2.06 4.82 3.68
C GLU A 49 0.77 4.40 2.99
N ALA A 50 0.83 3.46 2.05
CA ALA A 50 -0.34 2.94 1.34
C ALA A 50 -1.36 2.31 2.32
N TYR A 51 -0.88 1.53 3.30
CA TYR A 51 -1.75 0.99 4.36
C TYR A 51 -2.43 2.10 5.15
N PHE A 52 -1.66 3.09 5.62
CA PHE A 52 -2.21 4.15 6.45
C PHE A 52 -3.23 5.01 5.68
N HIS A 53 -2.94 5.33 4.43
CA HIS A 53 -3.85 6.05 3.55
C HIS A 53 -5.14 5.25 3.32
N ALA A 54 -5.02 3.97 2.93
CA ALA A 54 -6.18 3.11 2.68
C ALA A 54 -7.05 2.93 3.93
N ALA A 55 -6.45 2.77 5.10
CA ALA A 55 -7.18 2.69 6.37
C ALA A 55 -7.96 3.98 6.66
N ALA A 56 -7.33 5.15 6.49
CA ALA A 56 -7.96 6.44 6.70
C ALA A 56 -9.13 6.69 5.73
N GLU A 57 -8.93 6.39 4.44
CA GLU A 57 -9.97 6.51 3.42
C GLU A 57 -11.12 5.53 3.65
N ASN A 58 -10.83 4.31 4.12
CA ASN A 58 -11.87 3.34 4.46
C ASN A 58 -12.80 3.86 5.57
N ILE A 59 -12.27 4.55 6.57
CA ILE A 59 -13.07 5.24 7.60
C ILE A 59 -13.97 6.30 6.95
N GLN A 60 -13.40 7.15 6.08
CA GLN A 60 -14.16 8.23 5.43
C GLN A 60 -15.26 7.73 4.49
N ILE A 61 -14.98 6.67 3.72
CA ILE A 61 -15.94 6.08 2.78
C ILE A 61 -17.16 5.51 3.52
N HIS A 62 -16.95 4.90 4.70
CA HIS A 62 -18.02 4.32 5.51
C HIS A 62 -18.71 5.32 6.44
N GLY A 63 -18.18 6.54 6.58
CA GLY A 63 -18.76 7.60 7.40
C GLY A 63 -18.87 7.19 8.87
N GLY A 64 -20.04 7.38 9.48
CA GLY A 64 -20.26 7.03 10.90
C GLY A 64 -20.00 5.55 11.22
N ILE A 65 -20.25 4.64 10.27
CA ILE A 65 -19.95 3.20 10.43
C ILE A 65 -18.43 2.96 10.45
N GLY A 66 -17.65 3.76 9.72
CA GLY A 66 -16.19 3.63 9.72
C GLY A 66 -15.53 3.98 11.05
N PHE A 67 -16.26 4.61 11.97
CA PHE A 67 -15.76 5.02 13.29
C PHE A 67 -16.14 4.05 14.42
N THR A 68 -17.11 3.17 14.20
CA THR A 68 -17.64 2.22 15.19
C THR A 68 -17.27 0.79 14.84
#